data_AF-I7D6Y6-F1
#
_entry.id   AF-I7D6Y6-F1
#
_cell.length_a   1.000
_cell.length_b   1.000
_cell.length_c   1.000
_cell.angle_alpha   90.00
_cell.angle_beta   90.00
_cell.angle_gamma   90.00
#
_symmetry.space_group_name_H-M   'P 1'
#
loop_
_entity.id
_entity.type
_entity.pdbx_description
1 polymer ?
#
loop_
_entity_poly.entity_id
_entity_poly.type
_entity_poly.pdbx_seq_one_letter_code
_entity_poly.pdbx_strand_id
1 'polypeptide(L)'
;QFGSLQDVLTRVDAANRVHPKWNESMKVISNFLEVGEYNAIAATGMLWDSATAPEQKNGYLGQVLDEIRHTNQCAYINYYFAKQGQDAAGHNDARRTRAIGPLWKGMKRVFSDGFISGDAVECSINLQLVGEACFTNPLIVAVTEWASANGDEMTPTVFLS
;
A
#
# COMPACT_ATOMS: atom_id res chain seq x y z
N GLN A 1 10.01 -11.78 -2.93
CA GLN A 1 8.89 -11.29 -3.75
C GLN A 1 9.15 -11.32 -5.27
N PHE A 2 10.18 -10.62 -5.80
CA PHE A 2 10.26 -10.39 -7.26
C PHE A 2 10.55 -11.63 -8.12
N GLY A 3 11.29 -12.61 -7.60
CA GLY A 3 11.54 -13.87 -8.33
C GLY A 3 10.25 -14.63 -8.67
N SER A 4 9.32 -14.73 -7.72
CA SER A 4 8.01 -15.36 -7.95
C SER A 4 7.19 -14.61 -8.99
N LEU A 5 7.16 -13.27 -8.92
CA LEU A 5 6.42 -12.42 -9.88
C LEU A 5 7.00 -12.52 -11.30
N GLN A 6 8.33 -12.47 -11.43
CA GLN A 6 9.00 -12.42 -12.73
C GLN A 6 9.08 -13.79 -13.41
N ASP A 7 9.14 -14.88 -12.65
CA ASP A 7 9.27 -16.22 -13.20
C ASP A 7 7.95 -17.01 -13.11
N VAL A 8 7.67 -17.60 -11.94
CA VAL A 8 6.59 -18.58 -11.78
C VAL A 8 5.22 -17.99 -12.13
N LEU A 9 4.87 -16.83 -11.57
CA LEU A 9 3.56 -16.21 -11.77
C LEU A 9 3.35 -15.70 -13.20
N THR A 10 4.42 -15.21 -13.83
CA THR A 10 4.37 -14.80 -15.24
C THR A 10 4.26 -16.03 -16.15
N ARG A 11 4.97 -17.11 -15.85
CA ARG A 11 4.96 -18.35 -16.64
C ARG A 11 3.60 -19.03 -16.61
N VAL A 12 2.88 -18.97 -15.49
CA VAL A 12 1.53 -19.55 -15.36
C VAL A 12 0.41 -18.57 -15.74
N ASP A 13 0.75 -17.37 -16.22
CA ASP A 13 -0.20 -16.33 -16.62
C ASP A 13 -1.21 -16.01 -15.49
N ALA A 14 -0.70 -15.87 -14.26
CA ALA A 14 -1.54 -15.72 -13.07
C ALA A 14 -2.43 -14.47 -13.13
N ALA A 15 -1.92 -13.36 -13.66
CA ALA A 15 -2.60 -12.08 -13.69
C ALA A 15 -3.89 -12.06 -14.53
N ASN A 16 -3.93 -12.81 -15.64
CA ASN A 16 -5.11 -12.94 -16.50
C ASN A 16 -6.16 -13.91 -15.95
N ARG A 17 -5.81 -14.69 -14.91
CA ARG A 17 -6.68 -15.70 -14.31
C ARG A 17 -7.42 -15.20 -13.07
N VAL A 18 -7.16 -13.96 -12.68
CA VAL A 18 -7.83 -13.28 -11.57
C VAL A 18 -9.30 -13.02 -11.92
N HIS A 19 -10.22 -13.25 -10.98
CA HIS A 19 -11.62 -12.94 -11.18
C HIS A 19 -11.80 -11.43 -11.50
N PRO A 20 -12.58 -11.03 -12.53
CA PRO A 20 -12.64 -9.64 -12.99
C PRO A 20 -12.99 -8.62 -11.89
N LYS A 21 -13.91 -8.96 -10.98
CA LYS A 21 -14.25 -8.07 -9.85
C LYS A 21 -13.06 -7.81 -8.91
N TRP A 22 -12.18 -8.79 -8.75
CA TRP A 22 -11.01 -8.65 -7.91
C TRP A 22 -9.92 -7.81 -8.60
N ASN A 23 -9.73 -7.99 -9.91
CA ASN A 23 -8.88 -7.10 -10.72
C ASN A 23 -9.27 -5.62 -10.52
N GLU A 24 -10.56 -5.31 -10.66
CA GLU A 24 -11.08 -3.95 -10.43
C GLU A 24 -10.89 -3.48 -8.99
N SER A 25 -11.06 -4.36 -8.01
CA SER A 25 -10.86 -4.03 -6.59
C SER A 25 -9.41 -3.65 -6.30
N MET A 26 -8.45 -4.36 -6.91
CA MET A 26 -7.02 -4.12 -6.71
C MET A 26 -6.54 -2.79 -7.29
N LYS A 27 -7.21 -2.23 -8.31
CA LYS A 27 -6.95 -0.85 -8.77
C LYS A 27 -7.07 0.16 -7.63
N VAL A 28 -8.12 -0.01 -6.80
CA VAL A 28 -8.40 0.86 -5.67
C VAL A 28 -7.50 0.50 -4.49
N ILE A 29 -7.50 -0.75 -4.05
CA ILE A 29 -6.81 -1.19 -2.83
C ILE A 29 -5.33 -0.84 -2.91
N SER A 30 -4.64 -1.26 -3.97
CA SER A 30 -3.20 -1.04 -4.09
C SER A 30 -2.85 0.46 -4.20
N ASN A 31 -3.59 1.23 -5.01
CA ASN A 31 -3.27 2.66 -5.16
C ASN A 31 -3.68 3.52 -3.95
N PHE A 32 -4.70 3.12 -3.19
CA PHE A 32 -5.13 3.83 -2.00
C PHE A 32 -4.20 3.51 -0.82
N LEU A 33 -3.74 2.26 -0.67
CA LEU A 33 -2.69 1.93 0.29
C LEU A 33 -1.39 2.66 -0.06
N GLU A 34 -1.01 2.74 -1.34
CA GLU A 34 0.20 3.44 -1.80
C GLU A 34 0.32 4.89 -1.28
N VAL A 35 -0.80 5.63 -1.15
CA VAL A 35 -0.72 6.99 -0.57
C VAL A 35 -0.50 6.96 0.94
N GLY A 36 -1.04 5.96 1.64
CA GLY A 36 -0.76 5.70 3.05
C GLY A 36 0.72 5.49 3.27
N GLU A 37 1.29 4.53 2.55
CA GLU A 37 2.72 4.23 2.60
C GLU A 37 3.55 5.47 2.29
N TYR A 38 3.21 6.22 1.23
CA TYR A 38 3.99 7.39 0.84
C TYR A 38 3.98 8.51 1.89
N ASN A 39 2.84 8.76 2.55
CA ASN A 39 2.77 9.77 3.59
C ASN A 39 3.35 9.28 4.92
N ALA A 40 3.32 7.97 5.19
CA ALA A 40 3.95 7.37 6.36
C ALA A 40 5.47 7.60 6.35
N ILE A 41 6.12 7.70 5.18
CA ILE A 41 7.53 8.14 5.05
C ILE A 41 7.75 9.51 5.71
N ALA A 42 6.90 10.49 5.36
CA ALA A 42 7.03 11.85 5.87
C ALA A 42 6.62 11.93 7.35
N ALA A 43 5.58 11.20 7.74
CA ALA A 43 5.12 11.12 9.13
C ALA A 43 6.22 10.57 10.04
N THR A 44 6.82 9.45 9.67
CA THR A 44 7.91 8.84 10.45
C THR A 44 9.18 9.68 10.40
N GLY A 45 9.42 10.43 9.32
CA GLY A 45 10.44 11.48 9.28
C GLY A 45 10.21 12.62 10.28
N MET A 46 8.95 13.05 10.46
CA MET A 46 8.56 14.03 11.48
C MET A 46 8.70 13.45 12.90
N LEU A 47 8.35 12.18 13.12
CA LEU A 47 8.54 11.51 14.41
C LEU A 47 10.02 11.34 14.75
N TRP A 48 10.83 11.02 13.74
CA TRP A 48 12.29 11.01 13.85
C TRP A 48 12.81 12.38 14.30
N ASP A 49 12.38 13.47 13.68
CA ASP A 49 12.77 14.83 14.09
C ASP A 49 12.35 15.14 15.54
N SER A 50 11.11 14.78 15.88
CA SER A 50 10.50 15.02 17.20
C SER A 50 11.16 14.26 18.36
N ALA A 51 11.70 13.06 18.10
CA ALA A 51 12.37 12.27 19.12
C ALA A 51 13.70 12.90 19.53
N THR A 52 14.13 12.68 20.78
CA THR A 52 15.46 13.12 21.27
C THR A 52 16.41 11.94 21.48
N ALA A 53 15.88 10.77 21.86
CA ALA A 53 16.66 9.56 22.08
C ALA A 53 17.17 8.97 20.74
N PRO A 54 18.48 8.69 20.59
CA PRO A 54 19.04 8.12 19.36
C PRO A 54 18.40 6.80 18.94
N GLU A 55 18.07 5.94 19.91
CA GLU A 55 17.42 4.65 19.63
C GLU A 55 15.99 4.84 19.10
N GLN A 56 15.24 5.77 19.67
CA GLN A 56 13.89 6.10 19.20
C GLN A 56 13.95 6.69 17.78
N LYS A 57 14.92 7.57 17.53
CA LYS A 57 15.21 8.10 16.19
C LYS A 57 15.50 6.96 15.20
N ASN A 58 16.34 6.00 15.59
CA ASN A 58 16.68 4.87 14.75
C ASN A 58 15.47 3.96 14.47
N GLY A 59 14.58 3.79 15.44
CA GLY A 59 13.31 3.07 15.26
C GLY A 59 12.43 3.71 14.17
N TYR A 60 12.19 5.02 14.25
CA TYR A 60 11.43 5.74 13.22
C TYR A 60 12.14 5.76 11.86
N LEU A 61 13.48 5.84 11.84
CA LEU A 61 14.24 5.74 10.59
C LEU A 61 14.10 4.36 9.92
N GLY A 62 14.05 3.28 10.71
CA GLY A 62 13.72 1.95 10.20
C GLY A 62 12.38 1.97 9.49
N GLN A 63 11.36 2.54 10.14
CA GLN A 63 10.03 2.67 9.55
C GLN A 63 10.03 3.52 8.28
N VAL A 64 10.73 4.67 8.23
CA VAL A 64 10.88 5.50 7.01
C VAL A 64 11.29 4.66 5.81
N LEU A 65 12.26 3.75 5.98
CA LEU A 65 12.75 2.90 4.90
C LEU A 65 11.74 1.81 4.51
N ASP A 66 11.04 1.25 5.48
CA ASP A 66 9.97 0.27 5.23
C ASP A 66 8.82 0.90 4.45
N GLU A 67 8.42 2.15 4.74
CA GLU A 67 7.33 2.80 4.01
C GLU A 67 7.72 3.20 2.57
N ILE A 68 9.00 3.48 2.32
CA ILE A 68 9.54 3.61 0.96
C ILE A 68 9.41 2.26 0.23
N ARG A 69 9.74 1.15 0.89
CA ARG A 69 9.59 -0.19 0.34
C ARG A 69 8.11 -0.49 0.04
N HIS A 70 7.20 -0.23 0.97
CA HIS A 70 5.76 -0.48 0.83
C HIS A 70 5.13 0.34 -0.30
N THR A 71 5.52 1.61 -0.43
CA THR A 71 5.11 2.47 -1.56
C THR A 71 5.47 1.81 -2.90
N ASN A 72 6.70 1.32 -3.02
CA ASN A 72 7.17 0.66 -4.23
C ASN A 72 6.49 -0.70 -4.46
N GLN A 73 6.20 -1.46 -3.40
CA GLN A 73 5.47 -2.72 -3.47
C GLN A 73 4.04 -2.53 -3.97
N CYS A 74 3.29 -1.58 -3.41
CA CYS A 74 1.94 -1.23 -3.88
C CYS A 74 1.98 -0.81 -5.37
N ALA A 75 2.87 0.11 -5.72
CA ALA A 75 3.06 0.53 -7.10
C ALA A 75 3.40 -0.67 -8.02
N TYR A 76 4.19 -1.63 -7.55
CA TYR A 76 4.56 -2.81 -8.31
C TYR A 76 3.38 -3.76 -8.58
N ILE A 77 2.44 -3.90 -7.64
CA ILE A 77 1.20 -4.66 -7.86
C ILE A 77 0.42 -4.07 -9.04
N ASN A 78 0.16 -2.75 -9.01
CA ASN A 78 -0.53 -2.06 -10.10
C ASN A 78 0.23 -2.14 -11.42
N TYR A 79 1.55 -2.00 -11.38
CA TYR A 79 2.41 -2.19 -12.56
C TYR A 79 2.26 -3.60 -13.16
N TYR A 80 2.26 -4.63 -12.32
CA TYR A 80 2.17 -6.01 -12.76
C TYR A 80 0.78 -6.32 -13.34
N PHE A 81 -0.31 -5.89 -12.70
CA PHE A 81 -1.66 -5.97 -13.26
C PHE A 81 -1.81 -5.20 -14.58
N ALA A 82 -1.27 -3.98 -14.68
CA ALA A 82 -1.34 -3.20 -15.92
C ALA A 82 -0.59 -3.87 -17.10
N LYS A 83 0.45 -4.65 -16.80
CA LYS A 83 1.28 -5.30 -17.83
C LYS A 83 0.78 -6.68 -18.23
N GLN A 84 0.26 -7.45 -17.27
CA GLN A 84 -0.03 -8.87 -17.44
C GLN A 84 -1.51 -9.21 -17.23
N GLY A 85 -2.31 -8.31 -16.66
CA GLY A 85 -3.70 -8.57 -16.32
C GLY A 85 -4.68 -8.28 -17.45
N GLN A 86 -5.96 -8.58 -17.16
CA GLN A 86 -7.05 -8.53 -18.13
C GLN A 86 -7.52 -7.11 -18.51
N ASP A 87 -7.32 -6.12 -17.64
CA ASP A 87 -7.65 -4.72 -17.91
C ASP A 87 -6.66 -3.77 -17.24
N ALA A 88 -5.85 -3.10 -18.06
CA ALA A 88 -4.81 -2.18 -17.61
C ALA A 88 -5.32 -0.78 -17.23
N ALA A 89 -6.50 -0.37 -17.71
CA ALA A 89 -7.01 0.99 -17.48
C ALA A 89 -7.29 1.20 -15.99
N GLY A 90 -6.81 2.30 -15.42
CA GLY A 90 -6.89 2.56 -13.98
C GLY A 90 -5.70 1.98 -13.21
N HIS A 91 -5.26 0.75 -13.46
CA HIS A 91 -3.99 0.28 -12.88
C HIS A 91 -2.79 1.10 -13.38
N ASN A 92 -2.82 1.50 -14.66
CA ASN A 92 -1.74 2.24 -15.30
C ASN A 92 -1.72 3.75 -15.01
N ASP A 93 -2.78 4.31 -14.43
CA ASP A 93 -2.92 5.76 -14.29
C ASP A 93 -3.70 6.27 -13.06
N ALA A 94 -3.99 5.39 -12.08
CA ALA A 94 -4.73 5.72 -10.86
C ALA A 94 -4.23 7.00 -10.17
N ARG A 95 -2.91 7.26 -10.18
CA ARG A 95 -2.31 8.46 -9.57
C ARG A 95 -2.91 9.78 -10.07
N ARG A 96 -3.40 9.82 -11.31
CA ARG A 96 -4.18 10.96 -11.85
C ARG A 96 -5.69 10.71 -11.80
N THR A 97 -6.17 9.52 -12.18
CA THR A 97 -7.60 9.26 -12.37
C THR A 97 -8.36 9.16 -11.05
N ARG A 98 -7.70 8.80 -9.94
CA ARG A 98 -8.28 8.82 -8.59
C ARG A 98 -8.86 10.17 -8.18
N ALA A 99 -8.35 11.28 -8.76
CA ALA A 99 -8.81 12.63 -8.47
C ALA A 99 -10.25 12.91 -8.92
N ILE A 100 -10.81 12.08 -9.80
CA ILE A 100 -12.17 12.24 -10.34
C ILE A 100 -13.22 11.88 -9.27
N GLY A 101 -12.99 10.80 -8.52
CA GLY A 101 -13.97 10.21 -7.61
C GLY A 101 -14.00 10.83 -6.21
N PRO A 102 -15.16 10.81 -5.52
CA PRO A 102 -15.27 11.37 -4.18
C PRO A 102 -14.56 10.52 -3.10
N LEU A 103 -14.47 9.20 -3.31
CA LEU A 103 -13.84 8.27 -2.34
C LEU A 103 -12.37 8.62 -2.06
N TRP A 104 -11.66 9.14 -3.07
CA TRP A 104 -10.27 9.57 -2.93
C TRP A 104 -10.09 10.65 -1.86
N LYS A 105 -11.06 11.54 -1.68
CA LYS A 105 -10.98 12.61 -0.67
C LYS A 105 -10.97 12.04 0.75
N GLY A 106 -11.79 11.02 1.01
CA GLY A 106 -11.81 10.33 2.31
C GLY A 106 -10.48 9.62 2.58
N MET A 107 -9.94 8.92 1.57
CA MET A 107 -8.66 8.23 1.70
C MET A 107 -7.51 9.19 2.04
N LYS A 108 -7.42 10.33 1.34
CA LYS A 108 -6.43 11.37 1.66
C LYS A 108 -6.57 11.87 3.09
N ARG A 109 -7.80 12.04 3.59
CA ARG A 109 -7.99 12.55 4.95
C ARG A 109 -7.39 11.62 6.00
N VAL A 110 -7.58 10.31 5.84
CA VAL A 110 -7.15 9.33 6.85
C VAL A 110 -5.70 8.90 6.68
N PHE A 111 -5.24 8.68 5.44
CA PHE A 111 -3.94 8.06 5.12
C PHE A 111 -2.99 9.03 4.40
N SER A 112 -3.28 10.33 4.40
CA SER A 112 -2.35 11.36 3.95
C SER A 112 -2.35 12.50 4.96
N ASP A 113 -3.30 13.42 4.88
CA ASP A 113 -3.35 14.62 5.72
C ASP A 113 -3.32 14.26 7.22
N GLY A 114 -4.06 13.23 7.64
CA GLY A 114 -4.09 12.77 9.03
C GLY A 114 -2.79 12.18 9.58
N PHE A 115 -1.85 11.79 8.71
CA PHE A 115 -0.54 11.26 9.12
C PHE A 115 0.52 12.35 9.27
N ILE A 116 0.33 13.54 8.69
CA ILE A 116 1.40 14.55 8.59
C ILE A 116 0.97 15.97 9.01
N SER A 117 -0.32 16.22 9.18
CA SER A 117 -0.84 17.56 9.47
C SER A 117 -1.46 17.61 10.87
N GLY A 118 -0.66 18.02 11.85
CA GLY A 118 -1.08 18.13 13.25
C GLY A 118 0.10 18.09 14.20
N ASP A 119 -0.19 17.88 15.48
CA ASP A 119 0.84 17.54 16.47
C ASP A 119 1.50 16.20 16.08
N ALA A 120 2.82 16.07 16.28
CA ALA A 120 3.54 14.84 15.93
C ALA A 120 2.99 13.62 16.68
N VAL A 121 2.55 13.77 17.94
CA VAL A 121 1.91 12.71 18.72
C VAL A 121 0.54 12.37 18.17
N GLU A 122 -0.26 13.36 17.76
CA GLU A 122 -1.55 13.11 17.10
C GLU A 122 -1.36 12.32 15.79
N CYS A 123 -0.38 12.73 15.00
CA CYS A 123 -0.01 12.04 13.77
C CYS A 123 0.46 10.59 14.03
N SER A 124 1.27 10.38 15.07
CA SER A 124 1.68 9.03 15.52
C SER A 124 0.48 8.17 15.94
N ILE A 125 -0.50 8.74 16.64
CA ILE A 125 -1.71 8.01 17.01
C ILE A 125 -2.50 7.60 15.76
N ASN A 126 -2.68 8.53 14.81
CA ASN A 126 -3.36 8.22 13.56
C ASN A 126 -2.63 7.15 12.74
N LEU A 127 -1.30 7.25 12.61
CA LEU A 127 -0.48 6.30 11.85
C LEU A 127 -0.31 4.98 12.58
N GLN A 128 0.44 4.97 13.69
CA GLN A 128 0.96 3.75 14.30
C GLN A 128 -0.07 3.08 15.22
N LEU A 129 -0.72 3.86 16.08
CA LEU A 129 -1.58 3.30 17.12
C LEU A 129 -2.97 2.90 16.59
N VAL A 130 -3.49 3.62 15.61
CA VAL A 130 -4.81 3.36 15.03
C VAL A 130 -4.69 2.83 13.61
N GLY A 131 -4.05 3.57 12.70
CA GLY A 131 -3.92 3.19 11.29
C GLY A 131 -3.32 1.79 11.15
N GLU A 132 -2.15 1.57 11.73
CA GLU A 132 -1.42 0.31 11.61
C GLU A 132 -1.96 -0.77 12.53
N ALA A 133 -1.94 -0.52 13.84
CA ALA A 133 -2.28 -1.54 14.82
C ALA A 133 -3.76 -1.98 14.75
N CYS A 134 -4.68 -1.10 14.36
CA CYS A 134 -6.11 -1.43 14.29
C CYS A 134 -6.58 -1.80 12.88
N PHE A 135 -6.01 -1.21 11.82
CA PHE A 135 -6.50 -1.40 10.46
C PHE A 135 -5.51 -2.08 9.53
N THR A 136 -4.34 -1.50 9.22
CA THR A 136 -3.50 -2.03 8.13
C THR A 136 -2.93 -3.41 8.45
N ASN A 137 -2.47 -3.67 9.66
CA ASN A 137 -1.91 -4.98 10.03
C ASN A 137 -2.91 -6.14 9.78
N PRO A 138 -4.15 -6.10 10.29
CA PRO A 138 -5.14 -7.13 9.95
C PRO A 138 -5.65 -7.02 8.49
N LEU A 139 -5.76 -5.81 7.93
CA LEU A 139 -6.24 -5.61 6.56
C LEU A 139 -5.32 -6.25 5.54
N ILE A 140 -4.00 -6.09 5.67
CA ILE A 140 -3.02 -6.63 4.73
C ILE A 140 -3.16 -8.15 4.65
N VAL A 141 -3.27 -8.84 5.78
CA VAL A 141 -3.51 -10.30 5.81
C VAL A 141 -4.85 -10.64 5.16
N ALA A 142 -5.94 -9.97 5.55
CA ALA A 142 -7.25 -10.23 4.99
C ALA A 142 -7.28 -10.03 3.46
N VAL A 143 -6.60 -9.00 2.93
CA VAL A 143 -6.52 -8.77 1.48
C VAL A 143 -5.85 -9.95 0.78
N THR A 144 -4.85 -10.59 1.37
CA THR A 144 -4.22 -11.78 0.77
C THR A 144 -5.13 -13.00 0.75
N GLU A 145 -5.98 -13.16 1.76
CA GLU A 145 -6.98 -14.23 1.81
C GLU A 145 -8.05 -14.03 0.73
N TRP A 146 -8.58 -12.81 0.59
CA TRP A 146 -9.52 -12.48 -0.47
C TRP A 146 -8.89 -12.55 -1.86
N ALA A 147 -7.61 -12.18 -2.00
CA ALA A 147 -6.88 -12.27 -3.25
C ALA A 147 -6.78 -13.72 -3.75
N SER A 148 -6.25 -14.61 -2.92
CA SER A 148 -6.11 -16.03 -3.25
C SER A 148 -7.47 -16.68 -3.52
N ALA A 149 -8.51 -16.36 -2.75
CA ALA A 149 -9.88 -16.83 -3.00
C ALA A 149 -10.44 -16.39 -4.38
N ASN A 150 -9.89 -15.32 -4.97
CA ASN A 150 -10.27 -14.80 -6.29
C ASN A 150 -9.24 -15.08 -7.39
N GLY A 151 -8.25 -15.95 -7.13
CA GLY A 151 -7.23 -16.36 -8.10
C GLY A 151 -6.07 -15.37 -8.27
N ASP A 152 -5.93 -14.40 -7.37
CA ASP A 152 -4.80 -13.46 -7.32
C ASP A 152 -3.72 -13.96 -6.36
N GLU A 153 -2.63 -14.46 -6.96
CA GLU A 153 -1.42 -14.90 -6.25
C GLU A 153 -0.31 -13.84 -6.22
N MET A 154 -0.48 -12.73 -6.96
CA MET A 154 0.51 -11.65 -6.95
C MET A 154 0.41 -10.79 -5.69
N THR A 155 -0.81 -10.50 -5.24
CA THR A 155 -1.03 -9.70 -4.03
C THR A 155 -0.49 -10.41 -2.78
N PRO A 156 -0.77 -11.71 -2.53
CA PRO A 156 -0.11 -12.46 -1.45
C PRO A 156 1.42 -12.45 -1.52
N THR A 157 1.99 -12.58 -2.73
CA THR A 157 3.45 -12.57 -2.93
C THR A 157 4.11 -11.25 -2.48
N VAL A 158 3.39 -10.14 -2.56
CA VAL A 158 3.89 -8.81 -2.22
C VAL A 158 3.52 -8.42 -0.78
N PHE A 159 2.28 -8.66 -0.37
CA PHE A 159 1.76 -8.21 0.93
C PHE A 159 2.21 -9.07 2.12
N LEU A 160 2.71 -10.29 1.89
CA LEU A 160 3.27 -11.15 2.94
C LEU A 160 4.79 -11.02 3.13
N SER A 161 5.45 -10.05 2.48
CA SER A 161 6.91 -9.93 2.46
C SER A 161 7.46 -8.82 3.34
#